data_AF-A0A925QWS6-F1
#
_entry.id   AF-A0A925QWS6-F1
#
_cell.length_a   1.000
_cell.length_b   1.000
_cell.length_c   1.000
_cell.angle_alpha   90.00
_cell.angle_beta   90.00
_cell.angle_gamma   90.00
#
_symmetry.space_group_name_H-M   'P 1'
#
loop_
_entity.id
_entity.type
_entity.pdbx_description
1 polymer ?
#
loop_
_entity_poly.entity_id
_entity_poly.type
_entity_poly.pdbx_seq_one_letter_code
_entity_poly.pdbx_strand_id
1 'polypeptide(L)'
;MLKRTKGRILLTLLVITGLAGTLNNSSISQKERKQAIVLLKTSKTEFLNSIAGLSDRQFQYRPSATSPSIADLLAEMVAEEKWRTSEIRKIMDRPSDGEDRGKIAVSDEQLLANSREFDMPIAHQPFTKPNATTRPNDAIKQFLGLRAQQIKYIRNSTEDLRNHVVNTPSGWIDCYQFYLLLADRSN
;
A
#
# COMPACT_ATOMS: atom_id res chain seq x y z
N MET A 1 5.48 -48.71 -5.66
CA MET A 1 4.10 -48.18 -5.82
C MET A 1 3.44 -48.06 -4.45
N LEU A 2 3.54 -46.91 -3.78
CA LEU A 2 2.79 -46.67 -2.53
C LEU A 2 1.29 -46.67 -2.86
N LYS A 3 0.54 -47.60 -2.26
CA LYS A 3 -0.89 -47.76 -2.47
C LYS A 3 -1.62 -46.45 -2.16
N ARG A 4 -2.32 -45.91 -3.16
CA ARG A 4 -3.19 -44.70 -3.12
C ARG A 4 -4.19 -44.67 -1.95
N THR A 5 -4.42 -45.80 -1.30
CA THR A 5 -5.25 -45.98 -0.11
C THR A 5 -4.72 -45.24 1.12
N LYS A 6 -3.39 -45.18 1.31
CA LYS A 6 -2.79 -44.49 2.48
C LYS A 6 -3.03 -42.97 2.45
N GLY A 7 -3.02 -42.37 1.26
CA GLY A 7 -3.29 -40.93 1.10
C GLY A 7 -4.74 -40.55 1.40
N ARG A 8 -5.70 -41.42 1.04
CA ARG A 8 -7.13 -41.21 1.37
C ARG A 8 -7.40 -41.35 2.86
N ILE A 9 -6.78 -42.33 3.52
CA ILE A 9 -6.91 -42.53 4.98
C ILE A 9 -6.33 -41.33 5.74
N LEU A 10 -5.17 -40.81 5.31
CA LEU A 10 -4.56 -39.61 5.90
C LEU A 10 -5.46 -38.38 5.75
N LEU A 11 -6.06 -38.21 4.58
CA LEU A 11 -6.94 -37.07 4.28
C LEU A 11 -8.26 -37.14 5.08
N THR A 12 -8.84 -38.33 5.26
CA THR A 12 -10.00 -38.51 6.14
C THR A 12 -9.67 -38.31 7.62
N LEU A 13 -8.48 -38.73 8.07
CA LEU A 13 -8.02 -38.48 9.44
C LEU A 13 -7.86 -36.98 9.72
N LEU A 14 -7.31 -36.22 8.76
CA LEU A 14 -7.10 -34.77 8.88
C LEU A 14 -8.42 -33.97 8.94
N VAL A 15 -9.46 -34.46 8.25
CA VAL A 15 -10.83 -33.90 8.31
C VAL A 15 -11.52 -34.22 9.64
N ILE A 16 -11.35 -35.44 10.17
CA ILE A 16 -12.00 -35.88 11.42
C ILE A 16 -11.36 -35.22 12.65
N THR A 17 -10.06 -34.92 12.64
CA THR A 17 -9.36 -34.26 13.75
C THR A 17 -9.51 -32.73 13.77
N GLY A 18 -10.32 -32.14 12.88
CA GLY A 18 -10.49 -30.68 12.81
C GLY A 18 -9.22 -29.91 12.38
N LEU A 19 -8.18 -30.62 11.91
CA LEU A 19 -6.94 -30.03 11.38
C LEU A 19 -7.07 -29.67 9.88
N ALA A 20 -8.20 -29.97 9.25
CA ALA A 20 -8.64 -29.26 8.07
C ALA A 20 -8.97 -27.84 8.52
N GLY A 21 -7.96 -26.98 8.62
CA GLY A 21 -8.11 -25.60 9.08
C GLY A 21 -9.35 -24.98 8.46
N THR A 22 -10.13 -24.27 9.27
CA THR A 22 -11.23 -23.47 8.75
C THR A 22 -10.64 -22.60 7.65
N LEU A 23 -11.23 -22.63 6.45
CA LEU A 23 -10.92 -21.66 5.42
C LEU A 23 -11.43 -20.30 5.93
N ASN A 24 -10.69 -19.68 6.85
CA ASN A 24 -10.88 -18.31 7.23
C ASN A 24 -10.53 -17.51 5.97
N ASN A 25 -11.56 -17.10 5.24
CA ASN A 25 -11.42 -16.18 4.12
C ASN A 25 -11.18 -14.76 4.66
N SER A 26 -10.14 -14.62 5.50
CA SER A 26 -9.73 -13.37 6.11
C SER A 26 -8.94 -12.48 5.16
N SER A 27 -8.51 -13.04 4.02
CA SER A 27 -7.97 -12.27 2.91
C SER A 27 -9.01 -11.30 2.35
N ILE A 28 -8.52 -10.19 1.77
CA ILE A 28 -9.34 -9.30 0.97
C ILE A 28 -10.08 -10.04 -0.17
N SER A 29 -11.32 -9.63 -0.38
CA SER A 29 -12.22 -10.10 -1.42
C SER A 29 -11.72 -9.71 -2.81
N GLN A 30 -12.32 -10.32 -3.84
CA GLN A 30 -12.02 -9.99 -5.23
C GLN A 30 -12.41 -8.55 -5.59
N LYS A 31 -13.48 -8.00 -4.99
CA LYS A 31 -13.91 -6.62 -5.20
C LYS A 31 -12.88 -5.64 -4.67
N GLU A 32 -12.47 -5.81 -3.41
CA GLU A 32 -11.45 -4.99 -2.76
C GLU A 32 -10.12 -5.06 -3.50
N ARG A 33 -9.69 -6.27 -3.88
CA ARG A 33 -8.49 -6.49 -4.68
C ARG A 33 -8.53 -5.74 -6.00
N LYS A 34 -9.66 -5.79 -6.70
CA LYS A 34 -9.85 -5.05 -7.96
C LYS A 34 -9.81 -3.55 -7.73
N GLN A 35 -10.48 -3.05 -6.69
CA GLN A 35 -10.51 -1.62 -6.33
C GLN A 35 -9.10 -1.08 -6.09
N ALA A 36 -8.34 -1.70 -5.18
CA ALA A 36 -6.97 -1.27 -4.89
C ALA A 36 -6.05 -1.35 -6.13
N ILE A 37 -6.15 -2.41 -6.96
CA ILE A 37 -5.37 -2.52 -8.20
C ILE A 37 -5.74 -1.43 -9.21
N VAL A 38 -7.03 -1.12 -9.36
CA VAL A 38 -7.49 -0.04 -10.25
C VAL A 38 -6.92 1.28 -9.75
N LEU A 39 -7.05 1.57 -8.45
CA LEU A 39 -6.56 2.80 -7.86
C LEU A 39 -5.04 2.98 -8.06
N LEU A 40 -4.23 1.95 -7.78
CA LEU A 40 -2.78 1.95 -8.05
C LEU A 40 -2.42 2.20 -9.52
N LYS A 41 -3.24 1.71 -10.46
CA LYS A 41 -3.00 1.89 -11.90
C LYS A 41 -3.41 3.28 -12.36
N THR A 42 -4.56 3.76 -11.90
CA THR A 42 -5.08 5.10 -12.18
C THR A 42 -4.10 6.14 -11.67
N SER A 43 -3.68 6.03 -10.40
CA SER A 43 -2.78 7.01 -9.79
C SER A 43 -1.41 7.06 -10.47
N LYS A 44 -0.86 5.89 -10.80
CA LYS A 44 0.35 5.81 -11.62
C LYS A 44 0.19 6.50 -12.97
N THR A 45 -0.96 6.37 -13.62
CA THR A 45 -1.23 6.93 -14.95
C THR A 45 -1.37 8.45 -14.87
N GLU A 46 -2.14 8.95 -13.91
CA GLU A 46 -2.29 10.38 -13.64
C GLU A 46 -0.95 11.04 -13.34
N PHE A 47 -0.14 10.41 -12.48
CA PHE A 47 1.21 10.87 -12.19
C PHE A 47 2.09 10.93 -13.45
N LEU A 48 2.10 9.88 -14.28
CA LEU A 48 2.90 9.89 -15.51
C LEU A 48 2.42 10.97 -16.50
N ASN A 49 1.11 11.20 -16.57
CA ASN A 49 0.53 12.24 -17.41
C ASN A 49 0.89 13.65 -16.90
N SER A 50 0.95 13.88 -15.59
CA SER A 50 1.26 15.20 -15.02
C SER A 50 2.70 15.65 -15.26
N ILE A 51 3.62 14.70 -15.51
CA ILE A 51 5.04 14.97 -15.81
C ILE A 51 5.41 14.74 -17.27
N ALA A 52 4.45 14.36 -18.11
CA ALA A 52 4.70 14.04 -19.50
C ALA A 52 5.19 15.29 -20.26
N GLY A 53 6.28 15.14 -21.02
CA GLY A 53 6.82 16.21 -21.85
C GLY A 53 7.61 17.30 -21.10
N LEU A 54 7.79 17.17 -19.78
CA LEU A 54 8.66 18.09 -19.04
C LEU A 54 10.12 17.91 -19.46
N SER A 55 10.78 19.03 -19.74
CA SER A 55 12.23 19.09 -19.97
C SER A 55 13.01 19.02 -18.66
N ASP A 56 14.29 18.66 -18.74
CA ASP A 56 15.19 18.66 -17.58
C ASP A 56 15.22 20.02 -16.85
N ARG A 57 15.13 21.12 -17.61
CA ARG A 57 15.06 22.47 -17.04
C ARG A 57 13.77 22.70 -16.24
N GLN A 58 12.64 22.18 -16.69
CA GLN A 58 11.37 22.28 -15.96
C GLN A 58 11.37 21.41 -14.71
N PHE A 59 11.97 20.21 -14.76
CA PHE A 59 12.14 19.38 -13.56
C PHE A 59 12.97 20.07 -12.47
N GLN A 60 13.98 20.84 -12.86
CA GLN A 60 14.88 21.56 -11.95
C GLN A 60 14.42 22.98 -11.60
N TYR A 61 13.33 23.46 -12.20
CA TYR A 61 12.84 24.81 -11.95
C TYR A 61 12.40 24.96 -10.49
N ARG A 62 12.84 26.07 -9.86
CA ARG A 62 12.45 26.47 -8.52
C ARG A 62 11.74 27.82 -8.58
N PRO A 63 10.47 27.92 -8.14
CA PRO A 63 9.75 29.19 -8.10
C PRO A 63 10.38 30.24 -7.18
N SER A 64 11.05 29.79 -6.12
CA SER A 64 11.79 30.64 -5.18
C SER A 64 12.98 29.88 -4.58
N ALA A 65 13.88 30.57 -3.86
CA ALA A 65 15.03 29.95 -3.22
C ALA A 65 14.66 28.90 -2.14
N THR A 66 13.43 28.96 -1.61
CA THR A 66 12.93 28.04 -0.57
C THR A 66 11.92 27.02 -1.11
N SER A 67 11.46 27.16 -2.34
CA SER A 67 10.49 26.25 -2.95
C SER A 67 11.18 24.99 -3.50
N PRO A 68 10.60 23.79 -3.31
CA PRO A 68 11.11 22.58 -3.94
C PRO A 68 10.94 22.66 -5.47
N SER A 69 11.86 22.02 -6.18
CA SER A 69 11.70 21.73 -7.61
C SER A 69 10.81 20.51 -7.81
N ILE A 70 10.35 20.26 -9.04
CA ILE A 70 9.60 19.03 -9.35
C ILE A 70 10.48 17.80 -9.08
N ALA A 71 11.78 17.87 -9.36
CA ALA A 71 12.72 16.80 -9.03
C ALA A 71 12.78 16.50 -7.52
N ASP A 72 12.70 17.54 -6.68
CA ASP A 72 12.66 17.37 -5.23
C ASP A 72 11.36 16.68 -4.78
N LEU A 73 10.22 17.14 -5.32
CA LEU A 73 8.90 16.54 -5.05
C LEU A 73 8.83 15.08 -5.49
N LEU A 74 9.47 14.72 -6.61
CA LEU A 74 9.58 13.33 -7.06
C LEU A 74 10.38 12.46 -6.10
N ALA A 75 11.50 12.98 -5.58
CA ALA A 75 12.33 12.24 -4.63
C ALA A 75 11.60 12.03 -3.30
N GLU A 76 10.91 13.07 -2.81
CA GLU A 76 10.06 13.00 -1.62
C GLU A 76 8.92 11.99 -1.82
N MET A 77 8.26 12.02 -2.97
CA MET A 77 7.20 11.07 -3.30
C MET A 77 7.67 9.61 -3.24
N VAL A 78 8.85 9.31 -3.78
CA VAL A 78 9.46 7.96 -3.72
C VAL A 78 9.81 7.56 -2.29
N ALA A 79 10.33 8.49 -1.49
CA ALA A 79 10.71 8.22 -0.11
C ALA A 79 9.48 7.92 0.76
N GLU A 80 8.43 8.70 0.58
CA GLU A 80 7.13 8.49 1.20
C GLU A 80 6.47 7.16 0.83
N GLU A 81 6.51 6.77 -0.45
CA GLU A 81 6.00 5.49 -0.94
C GLU A 81 6.70 4.30 -0.25
N LYS A 82 8.02 4.38 -0.09
CA LYS A 82 8.81 3.39 0.65
C LYS A 82 8.42 3.36 2.12
N TRP A 83 8.29 4.53 2.75
CA TRP A 83 7.92 4.65 4.16
C TRP A 83 6.54 4.02 4.41
N ARG A 84 5.49 4.42 3.66
CA ARG A 84 4.14 3.85 3.83
C ARG A 84 4.12 2.33 3.60
N THR A 85 4.83 1.84 2.58
CA THR A 85 4.94 0.39 2.34
C THR A 85 5.59 -0.33 3.53
N SER A 86 6.62 0.27 4.14
CA SER A 86 7.25 -0.22 5.36
C SER A 86 6.31 -0.17 6.56
N GLU A 87 5.56 0.92 6.76
CA GLU A 87 4.61 1.03 7.87
C GLU A 87 3.47 0.01 7.75
N ILE A 88 2.91 -0.18 6.56
CA ILE A 88 1.93 -1.25 6.31
C ILE A 88 2.53 -2.60 6.71
N ARG A 89 3.79 -2.90 6.34
CA ARG A 89 4.44 -4.14 6.76
C ARG A 89 4.56 -4.26 8.28
N LYS A 90 4.99 -3.21 8.96
CA LYS A 90 5.11 -3.20 10.43
C LYS A 90 3.78 -3.42 11.13
N ILE A 91 2.67 -2.90 10.60
CA ILE A 91 1.34 -3.13 11.16
C ILE A 91 0.91 -4.57 10.91
N MET A 92 1.19 -5.11 9.72
CA MET A 92 0.94 -6.52 9.38
C MET A 92 1.76 -7.51 10.22
N ASP A 93 2.93 -7.12 10.73
CA ASP A 93 3.77 -7.97 11.58
C ASP A 93 3.28 -8.08 13.04
N ARG A 94 2.35 -7.20 13.45
CA ARG A 94 1.74 -7.25 14.81
C ARG A 94 0.64 -8.32 14.85
N PRO A 95 0.35 -8.93 16.02
CA PRO A 95 -0.80 -9.81 16.16
C PRO A 95 -2.09 -9.09 15.74
N SER A 96 -2.96 -9.79 15.02
CA SER A 96 -4.31 -9.30 14.73
C SER A 96 -5.21 -9.64 15.92
N ASP A 97 -5.58 -8.62 16.69
CA ASP A 97 -6.67 -8.64 17.65
C ASP A 97 -7.89 -7.99 17.00
N GLY A 98 -8.66 -8.78 16.24
CA GLY A 98 -9.84 -8.31 15.50
C GLY A 98 -10.91 -7.54 16.30
N GLU A 99 -10.74 -7.40 17.63
CA GLU A 99 -11.48 -6.48 18.50
C GLU A 99 -11.40 -5.02 18.01
N ASP A 100 -10.23 -4.58 17.55
CA ASP A 100 -10.04 -3.18 17.12
C ASP A 100 -10.74 -2.86 15.80
N ARG A 101 -11.12 -3.88 15.02
CA ARG A 101 -11.86 -3.70 13.77
C ARG A 101 -13.18 -2.96 13.99
N GLY A 102 -13.85 -3.23 15.11
CA GLY A 102 -15.12 -2.58 15.46
C GLY A 102 -14.98 -1.08 15.77
N LYS A 103 -13.75 -0.59 15.95
CA LYS A 103 -13.47 0.83 16.22
C LYS A 103 -13.38 1.68 14.94
N ILE A 104 -13.31 1.05 13.78
CA ILE A 104 -13.26 1.73 12.47
C ILE A 104 -14.63 2.34 12.19
N ALA A 105 -14.71 3.66 12.20
CA ALA A 105 -15.96 4.40 11.99
C ALA A 105 -16.18 4.85 10.53
N VAL A 106 -15.17 4.66 9.66
CA VAL A 106 -15.15 5.18 8.29
C VAL A 106 -15.18 4.04 7.27
N SER A 107 -16.01 4.17 6.24
CA SER A 107 -16.00 3.23 5.10
C SER A 107 -14.80 3.47 4.18
N ASP A 108 -14.49 2.50 3.32
CA ASP A 108 -13.43 2.68 2.32
C ASP A 108 -13.70 3.86 1.38
N GLU A 109 -14.97 4.08 1.01
CA GLU A 109 -15.39 5.18 0.14
C GLU A 109 -15.29 6.53 0.85
N GLN A 110 -15.71 6.61 2.11
CA GLN A 110 -15.58 7.82 2.93
C GLN A 110 -14.11 8.17 3.18
N LEU A 111 -13.28 7.16 3.41
CA LEU A 111 -11.85 7.32 3.60
C LEU A 111 -11.17 7.82 2.32
N LEU A 112 -11.52 7.28 1.15
CA LEU A 112 -11.00 7.78 -0.13
C LEU A 112 -11.50 9.19 -0.46
N ALA A 113 -12.75 9.51 -0.15
CA ALA A 113 -13.30 10.85 -0.36
C ALA A 113 -12.61 11.93 0.50
N ASN A 114 -12.05 11.53 1.65
CA ASN A 114 -11.36 12.40 2.59
C ASN A 114 -9.90 11.97 2.80
N SER A 115 -9.24 11.44 1.77
CA SER A 115 -7.93 10.77 1.91
C SER A 115 -6.85 11.65 2.53
N ARG A 116 -6.92 12.97 2.31
CA ARG A 116 -6.02 13.98 2.90
C ARG A 116 -6.18 14.13 4.42
N GLU A 117 -7.35 13.84 4.98
CA GLU A 117 -7.58 13.92 6.42
C GLU A 117 -6.99 12.70 7.15
N PHE A 118 -6.94 11.55 6.49
CA PHE A 118 -6.41 10.30 7.05
C PHE A 118 -4.90 10.11 6.81
N ASP A 119 -4.21 11.15 6.32
CA ASP A 119 -2.77 11.02 6.07
C ASP A 119 -2.04 10.80 7.40
N MET A 120 -1.28 9.71 7.45
CA MET A 120 -0.48 9.41 8.63
C MET A 120 0.65 10.42 8.68
N PRO A 121 0.90 11.07 9.84
CA PRO A 121 2.04 11.94 9.98
C PRO A 121 3.27 11.10 9.66
N ILE A 122 3.92 11.43 8.55
CA ILE A 122 5.25 10.95 8.28
C ILE A 122 6.03 11.43 9.49
N ALA A 123 6.57 10.51 10.28
CA ALA A 123 7.52 10.88 11.31
C ALA A 123 8.60 11.65 10.57
N HIS A 124 8.56 12.98 10.70
CA HIS A 124 9.30 13.95 9.90
C HIS A 124 10.80 13.80 10.21
N GLN A 125 11.40 12.68 9.82
CA GLN A 125 12.73 12.75 9.29
C GLN A 125 12.53 13.48 7.98
N PRO A 126 13.03 14.70 7.81
CA PRO A 126 13.05 15.30 6.47
C PRO A 126 13.71 14.24 5.61
N PHE A 127 12.95 13.63 4.69
CA PHE A 127 13.51 12.68 3.74
C PHE A 127 14.67 13.44 3.13
N THR A 128 15.87 13.02 3.52
CA THR A 128 17.07 13.85 3.52
C THR A 128 17.07 14.67 2.25
N LYS A 129 17.11 16.02 2.38
CA LYS A 129 17.13 16.99 1.27
C LYS A 129 17.60 16.25 0.03
N PRO A 130 16.73 16.02 -0.98
CA PRO A 130 17.03 15.14 -2.09
C PRO A 130 18.47 15.39 -2.48
N ASN A 131 19.33 14.37 -2.33
CA ASN A 131 20.72 14.52 -2.76
C ASN A 131 20.61 15.12 -4.15
N ALA A 132 21.21 16.29 -4.37
CA ALA A 132 21.03 17.15 -5.54
C ALA A 132 21.41 16.47 -6.88
N THR A 133 21.66 15.16 -6.82
CA THR A 133 22.10 14.22 -7.84
C THR A 133 21.03 13.20 -8.25
N THR A 134 19.89 13.08 -7.56
CA THR A 134 18.84 12.14 -7.99
C THR A 134 18.19 12.68 -9.26
N ARG A 135 18.47 12.01 -10.39
CA ARG A 135 17.91 12.42 -11.68
C ARG A 135 16.40 12.15 -11.68
N PRO A 136 15.56 13.04 -12.25
CA PRO A 136 14.11 12.83 -12.34
C PRO A 136 13.74 11.43 -12.88
N ASN A 137 14.45 10.96 -13.90
CA ASN A 137 14.25 9.64 -14.49
C ASN A 137 14.50 8.48 -13.51
N ASP A 138 15.46 8.61 -12.60
CA ASP A 138 15.74 7.59 -11.59
C ASP A 138 14.65 7.55 -10.52
N ALA A 139 14.11 8.71 -10.13
CA ALA A 139 12.97 8.80 -9.21
C ALA A 139 11.70 8.20 -9.85
N ILE A 140 11.42 8.54 -11.11
CA ILE A 140 10.29 7.97 -11.87
C ILE A 140 10.42 6.45 -11.95
N LYS A 141 11.62 5.94 -12.29
CA LYS A 141 11.87 4.49 -12.35
C LYS A 141 11.66 3.81 -11.00
N GLN A 142 12.12 4.42 -9.91
CA GLN A 142 11.89 3.91 -8.56
C GLN A 142 10.40 3.87 -8.20
N PHE A 143 9.67 4.96 -8.48
CA PHE A 143 8.22 5.01 -8.29
C PHE A 143 7.49 3.90 -9.06
N LEU A 144 7.81 3.73 -10.34
CA LEU A 144 7.22 2.67 -11.17
C LEU A 144 7.52 1.27 -10.63
N GLY A 145 8.74 1.06 -10.11
CA GLY A 145 9.13 -0.18 -9.43
C GLY A 145 8.28 -0.44 -8.17
N LEU A 146 8.09 0.57 -7.33
CA LEU A 146 7.27 0.48 -6.12
C LEU A 146 5.81 0.19 -6.48
N ARG A 147 5.22 0.91 -7.45
CA ARG A 147 3.86 0.65 -7.95
C ARG A 147 3.71 -0.78 -8.48
N ALA A 148 4.68 -1.31 -9.20
CA ALA A 148 4.65 -2.68 -9.68
C ALA A 148 4.68 -3.70 -8.53
N GLN A 149 5.52 -3.48 -7.52
CA GLN A 149 5.59 -4.32 -6.31
C GLN A 149 4.26 -4.27 -5.55
N GLN A 150 3.68 -3.09 -5.38
CA GLN A 150 2.43 -2.89 -4.67
C GLN A 150 1.25 -3.55 -5.40
N ILE A 151 1.19 -3.44 -6.72
CA ILE A 151 0.18 -4.14 -7.53
C ILE A 151 0.35 -5.65 -7.41
N LYS A 152 1.59 -6.16 -7.42
CA LYS A 152 1.87 -7.59 -7.26
C LYS A 152 1.47 -8.09 -5.88
N TYR A 153 1.75 -7.31 -4.84
CA TYR A 153 1.37 -7.61 -3.47
C TYR A 153 -0.15 -7.76 -3.34
N ILE A 154 -0.91 -6.73 -3.70
CA ILE A 154 -2.38 -6.79 -3.62
C ILE A 154 -2.94 -7.88 -4.53
N ARG A 155 -2.36 -8.14 -5.71
CA ARG A 155 -2.87 -9.20 -6.59
C ARG A 155 -2.76 -10.59 -5.97
N ASN A 156 -1.70 -10.85 -5.22
CA ASN A 156 -1.34 -12.21 -4.79
C ASN A 156 -1.48 -12.42 -3.28
N SER A 157 -1.70 -11.36 -2.49
CA SER A 157 -1.77 -11.48 -1.04
C SER A 157 -2.97 -12.31 -0.61
N THR A 158 -2.71 -13.24 0.30
CA THR A 158 -3.68 -14.03 1.05
C THR A 158 -3.70 -13.61 2.51
N GLU A 159 -3.02 -12.51 2.85
CA GLU A 159 -2.93 -11.99 4.21
C GLU A 159 -4.23 -11.29 4.61
N ASP A 160 -4.48 -11.26 5.91
CA ASP A 160 -5.61 -10.57 6.51
C ASP A 160 -5.32 -9.08 6.63
N LEU A 161 -5.48 -8.32 5.56
CA LEU A 161 -5.28 -6.85 5.62
C LEU A 161 -6.34 -6.12 6.44
N ARG A 162 -7.40 -6.82 6.84
CA ARG A 162 -8.65 -6.23 7.30
C ARG A 162 -8.77 -6.28 8.82
N ASN A 163 -8.11 -7.22 9.49
CA ASN A 163 -8.10 -7.32 10.96
C ASN A 163 -6.81 -6.79 11.59
N HIS A 164 -5.90 -6.20 10.81
CA HIS A 164 -4.76 -5.44 11.32
C HIS A 164 -5.12 -3.96 11.33
N VAL A 165 -5.32 -3.40 12.52
CA VAL A 165 -5.85 -2.05 12.70
C VAL A 165 -4.80 -1.14 13.32
N VAL A 166 -4.81 0.13 12.92
CA VAL A 166 -3.96 1.18 13.47
C VAL A 166 -4.80 2.41 13.80
N ASN A 167 -4.44 3.09 14.89
CA ASN A 167 -5.00 4.38 15.23
C ASN A 167 -4.18 5.49 14.55
N THR A 168 -4.84 6.32 13.74
CA THR A 168 -4.29 7.53 13.14
C THR A 168 -4.78 8.75 13.94
N PRO A 169 -4.19 9.96 13.76
CA PRO A 169 -4.73 11.18 14.37
C PRO A 169 -6.22 11.44 14.03
N SER A 170 -6.69 10.92 12.90
CA SER A 170 -8.04 11.12 12.36
C SER A 170 -8.97 9.93 12.60
N GLY A 171 -8.50 8.89 13.29
CA GLY A 171 -9.30 7.73 13.66
C GLY A 171 -8.65 6.39 13.31
N TRP A 172 -9.38 5.32 13.63
CA TRP A 172 -8.95 3.93 13.39
C TRP A 172 -9.17 3.53 11.94
N ILE A 173 -8.15 2.91 11.34
CA ILE A 173 -8.21 2.34 9.99
C ILE A 173 -7.54 0.97 9.97
N ASP A 174 -7.95 0.10 9.06
CA ASP A 174 -7.28 -1.18 8.82
C ASP A 174 -6.12 -1.07 7.80
N CYS A 175 -5.28 -2.10 7.71
CA CYS A 175 -4.17 -2.15 6.77
C CYS A 175 -4.61 -2.05 5.31
N TYR A 176 -5.79 -2.56 4.95
CA TYR A 176 -6.33 -2.41 3.60
C TYR A 176 -6.69 -0.96 3.30
N GLN A 177 -7.32 -0.26 4.23
CA GLN A 177 -7.63 1.17 4.15
C GLN A 177 -6.35 2.01 4.07
N PHE A 178 -5.32 1.69 4.86
CA PHE A 178 -4.02 2.36 4.72
C PHE A 178 -3.40 2.10 3.32
N TYR A 179 -3.61 0.90 2.78
CA TYR A 179 -3.19 0.60 1.41
C TYR A 179 -3.97 1.43 0.36
N LEU A 180 -5.26 1.67 0.58
CA LEU A 180 -6.06 2.54 -0.28
C LEU A 180 -5.53 3.98 -0.28
N LEU A 181 -5.15 4.53 0.89
CA LEU A 181 -4.51 5.85 0.98
C LEU A 181 -3.18 5.91 0.22
N LEU A 182 -2.34 4.86 0.35
CA LEU A 182 -1.12 4.73 -0.44
C LEU A 182 -1.41 4.62 -1.95
N ALA A 183 -2.55 4.05 -2.33
CA ALA A 183 -2.92 3.88 -3.73
C ALA A 183 -3.50 5.15 -4.36
N ASP A 184 -4.21 5.99 -3.59
CA ASP A 184 -4.90 7.22 -4.03
C ASP A 184 -3.99 8.43 -4.29
N ARG A 185 -2.74 8.38 -3.80
CA ARG A 185 -1.87 9.56 -3.63
C ARG A 185 -1.31 10.24 -4.90
N SER A 186 -1.94 10.07 -6.06
CA SER A 186 -1.69 10.92 -7.24
C SER A 186 -2.51 12.21 -7.26
N ASN A 187 -3.48 12.36 -6.34
CA ASN A 187 -4.43 13.48 -6.25
C ASN A 187 -4.15 14.49 -5.12
#